data_AF-A0A358WBK1-F1
#
_entry.id   AF-A0A358WBK1-F1
#
_cell.length_a   1.000
_cell.length_b   1.000
_cell.length_c   1.000
_cell.angle_alpha   90.00
_cell.angle_beta   90.00
_cell.angle_gamma   90.00
#
_symmetry.space_group_name_H-M   'P 1'
#
loop_
_entity.id
_entity.type
_entity.pdbx_description
1 polymer ?
#
loop_
_entity_poly.entity_id
_entity_poly.type
_entity_poly.pdbx_seq_one_letter_code
_entity_poly.pdbx_strand_id
1 'polypeptide(L)'
;MENQNYVSPDGVLYNKDKTTIICYPAGKKGNNYKIPDGVTEIGSIAFSRCSSLTSVTIPNSVTSIGSGAFNGCTSLTRVTIPNSVTKIGWNAFSGCTSLTSITIPNSVISIDWYAFMGCTSLKSITIPNSVTSIGKNAFGYYYDNGYKKINNLKIYCYSSTAGEQYAKDNGFDYMLIDKFAHAKVNGAKLGGRAADALKINWTKNASADGYIVEMYQNGKWARVGKITNNSTTTFRKAGLKASTVYKFRVKAYKMCGTTAFYSAYSATVAARTNPSVMTGAKLGGRAADALRINWTKNASADGYIVEMYQGNKWVRVGKVTNNSTTTFRKAGLKASKVYKFRVRAYKMSGKTALYGNFSATVTARTNPSIMKGVKIAGKAKDALRVNWTKNASAQGYIVEMYKGRKWVRVAKITNGNTTTFRKAGLAKNTTYKFRVRAYHMSGKTALYGNYGSVSGKTAVK
;
A
#
# COMPACT_ATOMS: atom_id res chain seq x y z
N MET A 1 52.35 -36.50 -25.23
CA MET A 1 51.40 -36.44 -26.38
C MET A 1 50.05 -36.03 -25.83
N GLU A 2 49.41 -35.01 -26.39
CA GLU A 2 48.03 -34.69 -26.01
C GLU A 2 47.08 -35.75 -26.58
N ASN A 3 46.05 -36.11 -25.80
CA ASN A 3 44.99 -36.97 -26.28
C ASN A 3 44.20 -36.23 -27.39
N GLN A 4 44.08 -36.83 -28.57
CA GLN A 4 43.40 -36.24 -29.72
C GLN A 4 41.87 -36.36 -29.63
N ASN A 5 41.36 -37.26 -28.80
CA ASN A 5 39.93 -37.60 -28.72
C ASN A 5 39.23 -37.00 -27.50
N TYR A 6 39.97 -36.76 -26.41
CA TYR A 6 39.40 -36.37 -25.12
C TYR A 6 40.16 -35.25 -24.43
N VAL A 7 39.45 -34.52 -23.57
CA VAL A 7 40.03 -33.52 -22.67
C VAL A 7 39.36 -33.62 -21.29
N SER A 8 40.12 -33.37 -20.22
CA SER A 8 39.59 -33.45 -18.86
C SER A 8 39.84 -32.18 -18.04
N PRO A 9 39.15 -31.06 -18.34
CA PRO A 9 39.19 -29.87 -17.51
C PRO A 9 38.59 -30.18 -16.13
N ASP A 10 39.31 -29.78 -15.08
CA ASP A 10 38.92 -29.96 -13.68
C ASP A 10 38.55 -31.41 -13.30
N GLY A 11 39.15 -32.38 -13.99
CA GLY A 11 38.92 -33.80 -13.75
C GLY A 11 37.55 -34.31 -14.21
N VAL A 12 36.84 -33.60 -15.08
CA VAL A 12 35.61 -34.09 -15.74
C VAL A 12 35.96 -34.41 -17.18
N LEU A 13 35.57 -35.58 -17.69
CA LEU A 13 35.94 -36.06 -19.04
C LEU A 13 34.94 -35.57 -20.09
N TYR A 14 35.49 -35.01 -21.18
CA TYR A 14 34.76 -34.56 -22.37
C TYR A 14 35.42 -35.12 -23.63
N ASN A 15 34.69 -35.05 -24.74
CA ASN A 15 35.31 -35.14 -26.07
C ASN A 15 36.25 -33.95 -26.30
N LYS A 16 37.17 -34.05 -27.28
CA LYS A 16 38.22 -33.06 -27.51
C LYS A 16 37.68 -31.63 -27.66
N ASP A 17 36.56 -31.47 -28.36
CA ASP A 17 35.92 -30.18 -28.63
C ASP A 17 35.08 -29.64 -27.45
N LYS A 18 34.96 -30.39 -26.35
CA LYS A 18 34.12 -30.07 -25.18
C LYS A 18 32.63 -29.89 -25.48
N THR A 19 32.14 -30.45 -26.58
CA THR A 19 30.72 -30.42 -26.95
C THR A 19 29.93 -31.55 -26.27
N THR A 20 30.59 -32.60 -25.80
CA THR A 20 29.96 -33.73 -25.10
C THR A 20 30.64 -33.98 -23.76
N ILE A 21 29.87 -34.01 -22.67
CA ILE A 21 30.35 -34.54 -21.39
C ILE A 21 30.24 -36.07 -21.42
N ILE A 22 31.36 -36.74 -21.20
CA ILE A 22 31.49 -38.20 -21.30
C ILE A 22 31.42 -38.83 -19.92
N CYS A 23 32.10 -38.26 -18.93
CA CYS A 23 32.10 -38.77 -17.57
C CYS A 23 32.43 -37.68 -16.54
N TYR A 24 31.53 -37.51 -15.59
CA TYR A 24 31.77 -36.86 -14.32
C TYR A 24 32.14 -37.94 -13.29
N PRO A 25 33.34 -37.90 -12.69
CA PRO A 25 33.76 -38.96 -11.79
C PRO A 25 32.86 -39.05 -10.54
N ALA A 26 32.30 -40.22 -10.27
CA ALA A 26 31.43 -40.44 -9.10
C ALA A 26 32.11 -40.15 -7.75
N GLY A 27 33.45 -40.31 -7.68
CA GLY A 27 34.26 -39.97 -6.51
C GLY A 27 34.64 -38.49 -6.38
N LYS A 28 34.28 -37.64 -7.35
CA LYS A 28 34.58 -36.20 -7.31
C LYS A 28 33.85 -35.56 -6.14
N LYS A 29 34.61 -34.97 -5.22
CA LYS A 29 34.08 -34.26 -4.05
C LYS A 29 33.45 -32.95 -4.51
N GLY A 30 32.13 -32.86 -4.44
CA GLY A 30 31.35 -31.69 -4.81
C GLY A 30 29.87 -32.02 -4.81
N ASN A 31 29.06 -31.14 -4.22
CA ASN A 31 27.61 -31.34 -4.15
C ASN A 31 26.85 -30.66 -5.30
N ASN A 32 27.53 -29.87 -6.13
CA ASN A 32 26.93 -29.19 -7.27
C ASN A 32 27.89 -29.17 -8.46
N TYR A 33 27.32 -29.09 -9.66
CA TYR A 33 28.09 -28.97 -10.88
C TYR A 33 27.38 -28.09 -11.91
N LYS A 34 28.12 -27.16 -12.54
CA LYS A 34 27.64 -26.37 -13.67
C LYS A 34 28.31 -26.88 -14.93
N ILE A 35 27.51 -27.45 -15.83
CA ILE A 35 28.00 -27.86 -17.15
C ILE A 35 28.36 -26.57 -17.92
N PRO A 36 29.55 -26.49 -18.55
CA PRO A 36 29.97 -25.31 -19.31
C PRO A 36 29.05 -24.99 -20.50
N ASP A 37 28.87 -23.70 -20.78
CA ASP A 37 28.20 -23.25 -22.00
C ASP A 37 28.96 -23.76 -23.24
N GLY A 38 28.23 -24.21 -24.27
CA GLY A 38 28.82 -24.82 -25.48
C GLY A 38 28.79 -26.36 -25.49
N VAL A 39 28.57 -26.99 -24.33
CA VAL A 39 28.23 -28.43 -24.28
C VAL A 39 26.86 -28.64 -24.91
N THR A 40 26.78 -29.49 -25.92
CA THR A 40 25.55 -29.83 -26.66
C THR A 40 24.96 -31.17 -26.27
N GLU A 41 25.74 -32.08 -25.68
CA GLU A 41 25.27 -33.41 -25.31
C GLU A 41 25.76 -33.82 -23.92
N ILE A 42 24.84 -34.39 -23.13
CA ILE A 42 25.20 -35.18 -21.94
C ILE A 42 25.24 -36.63 -22.37
N GLY A 43 26.45 -37.20 -22.45
CA GLY A 43 26.66 -38.56 -22.92
C GLY A 43 25.97 -39.60 -22.06
N SER A 44 25.83 -40.80 -22.62
CA SER A 44 25.33 -41.95 -21.87
C SER A 44 26.17 -42.17 -20.63
N ILE A 45 25.53 -42.49 -19.51
CA ILE A 45 26.13 -42.73 -18.19
C ILE A 45 27.04 -41.61 -17.64
N ALA A 46 27.00 -40.40 -18.20
CA ALA A 46 27.97 -39.35 -17.90
C ALA A 46 28.05 -38.98 -16.42
N PHE A 47 26.96 -38.97 -15.69
CA PHE A 47 26.88 -38.74 -14.23
C PHE A 47 26.38 -39.98 -13.48
N SER A 48 26.49 -41.18 -14.07
CA SER A 48 25.99 -42.38 -13.41
C SER A 48 26.66 -42.60 -12.05
N ARG A 49 25.85 -42.97 -11.05
CA ARG A 49 26.23 -43.22 -9.65
C ARG A 49 26.95 -42.06 -8.96
N CYS A 50 26.75 -40.82 -9.42
CA CYS A 50 27.23 -39.62 -8.73
C CYS A 50 26.41 -39.34 -7.46
N SER A 51 26.53 -40.20 -6.47
CA SER A 51 25.71 -40.21 -5.25
C SER A 51 25.89 -38.97 -4.38
N SER A 52 26.99 -38.23 -4.51
CA SER A 52 27.23 -36.96 -3.80
C SER A 52 26.64 -35.73 -4.50
N LEU A 53 26.21 -35.85 -5.76
CA LEU A 53 25.73 -34.71 -6.56
C LEU A 53 24.31 -34.34 -6.15
N THR A 54 24.14 -33.17 -5.54
CA THR A 54 22.83 -32.66 -5.06
C THR A 54 22.10 -31.79 -6.07
N SER A 55 22.85 -31.16 -7.00
CA SER A 55 22.31 -30.32 -8.06
C SER A 55 23.22 -30.26 -9.28
N VAL A 56 22.64 -30.11 -10.46
CA VAL A 56 23.34 -29.89 -11.73
C VAL A 56 22.69 -28.73 -12.48
N THR A 57 23.50 -27.81 -13.01
CA THR A 57 23.04 -26.76 -13.93
C THR A 57 23.36 -27.18 -15.35
N ILE A 58 22.32 -27.42 -16.15
CA ILE A 58 22.41 -27.81 -17.55
C ILE A 58 22.18 -26.54 -18.41
N PRO A 59 23.14 -26.13 -19.26
CA PRO A 59 23.01 -24.93 -20.08
C PRO A 59 22.06 -25.15 -21.27
N ASN A 60 21.54 -24.05 -21.82
CA ASN A 60 20.63 -24.09 -22.98
C ASN A 60 21.31 -24.58 -24.28
N SER A 61 22.63 -24.78 -24.31
CA SER A 61 23.30 -25.42 -25.45
C SER A 61 23.02 -26.93 -25.54
N VAL A 62 22.63 -27.59 -24.45
CA VAL A 62 22.41 -29.06 -24.42
C VAL A 62 21.11 -29.44 -25.12
N THR A 63 21.18 -30.30 -26.14
CA THR A 63 20.04 -30.75 -26.95
C THR A 63 19.62 -32.19 -26.67
N SER A 64 20.47 -32.99 -26.03
CA SER A 64 20.20 -34.39 -25.68
C SER A 64 20.72 -34.77 -24.29
N ILE A 65 19.94 -35.61 -23.58
CA ILE A 65 20.34 -36.27 -22.34
C ILE A 65 20.40 -37.77 -22.62
N GLY A 66 21.61 -38.32 -22.64
CA GLY A 66 21.89 -39.71 -23.01
C GLY A 66 21.34 -40.74 -22.03
N SER A 67 21.42 -42.01 -22.45
CA SER A 67 20.94 -43.14 -21.68
C SER A 67 21.70 -43.29 -20.36
N GLY A 68 20.98 -43.37 -19.25
CA GLY A 68 21.56 -43.51 -17.91
C GLY A 68 22.36 -42.30 -17.44
N ALA A 69 22.24 -41.15 -18.12
CA ALA A 69 23.08 -39.97 -17.89
C ALA A 69 23.21 -39.58 -16.40
N PHE A 70 22.15 -39.67 -15.60
CA PHE A 70 22.12 -39.41 -14.17
C PHE A 70 21.66 -40.63 -13.36
N ASN A 71 21.78 -41.84 -13.91
CA ASN A 71 21.35 -43.07 -13.23
C ASN A 71 22.01 -43.19 -11.84
N GLY A 72 21.26 -43.44 -10.78
CA GLY A 72 21.77 -43.63 -9.43
C GLY A 72 22.35 -42.37 -8.77
N CYS A 73 22.02 -41.16 -9.24
CA CYS A 73 22.35 -39.92 -8.51
C CYS A 73 21.44 -39.75 -7.28
N THR A 74 21.66 -40.56 -6.25
CA THR A 74 20.73 -40.70 -5.12
C THR A 74 20.52 -39.43 -4.30
N SER A 75 21.47 -38.48 -4.30
CA SER A 75 21.33 -37.19 -3.60
C SER A 75 20.81 -36.05 -4.48
N LEU A 76 20.56 -36.27 -5.77
CA LEU A 76 20.13 -35.22 -6.69
C LEU A 76 18.69 -34.80 -6.37
N THR A 77 18.50 -33.56 -5.91
CA THR A 77 17.22 -33.10 -5.36
C THR A 77 16.32 -32.39 -6.36
N ARG A 78 16.93 -31.72 -7.36
CA ARG A 78 16.25 -30.94 -8.40
C ARG A 78 17.05 -30.92 -9.69
N VAL A 79 16.35 -31.02 -10.81
CA VAL A 79 16.91 -30.81 -12.16
C VAL A 79 15.97 -29.91 -12.96
N THR A 80 16.53 -28.95 -13.68
CA THR A 80 15.81 -28.19 -14.71
C THR A 80 16.36 -28.60 -16.06
N ILE A 81 15.53 -29.24 -16.88
CA ILE A 81 15.90 -29.59 -18.25
C ILE A 81 15.75 -28.33 -19.11
N PRO A 82 16.77 -27.91 -19.88
CA PRO A 82 16.70 -26.70 -20.69
C PRO A 82 15.81 -26.87 -21.92
N ASN A 83 15.25 -25.76 -22.42
CA ASN A 83 14.29 -25.71 -23.54
C ASN A 83 14.85 -26.16 -24.90
N SER A 84 16.11 -26.57 -24.95
CA SER A 84 16.79 -27.12 -26.13
C SER A 84 16.78 -28.65 -26.16
N VAL A 85 16.55 -29.31 -25.02
CA VAL A 85 16.50 -30.77 -24.96
C VAL A 85 15.22 -31.29 -25.61
N THR A 86 15.38 -32.24 -26.52
CA THR A 86 14.25 -32.84 -27.26
C THR A 86 13.92 -34.27 -26.81
N LYS A 87 14.86 -34.96 -26.15
CA LYS A 87 14.70 -36.36 -25.71
C LYS A 87 15.31 -36.58 -24.33
N ILE A 88 14.61 -37.37 -23.51
CA ILE A 88 15.12 -37.87 -22.22
C ILE A 88 15.39 -39.36 -22.39
N GLY A 89 16.66 -39.74 -22.39
CA GLY A 89 17.10 -41.09 -22.73
C GLY A 89 16.71 -42.18 -21.73
N TRP A 90 16.91 -43.42 -22.16
CA TRP A 90 16.66 -44.63 -21.39
C TRP A 90 17.34 -44.56 -20.02
N ASN A 91 16.61 -44.81 -18.92
CA ASN A 91 17.16 -44.74 -17.56
C ASN A 91 17.81 -43.40 -17.16
N ALA A 92 17.60 -42.30 -17.90
CA ALA A 92 18.36 -41.06 -17.74
C ALA A 92 18.43 -40.53 -16.29
N PHE A 93 17.36 -40.64 -15.50
CA PHE A 93 17.30 -40.26 -14.08
C PHE A 93 16.89 -41.42 -13.18
N SER A 94 17.05 -42.66 -13.65
CA SER A 94 16.66 -43.85 -12.89
C SER A 94 17.46 -43.96 -11.59
N GLY A 95 16.82 -44.22 -10.45
CA GLY A 95 17.45 -44.32 -9.14
C GLY A 95 17.80 -42.98 -8.48
N CYS A 96 17.35 -41.84 -9.01
CA CYS A 96 17.48 -40.53 -8.35
C CYS A 96 16.50 -40.39 -7.18
N THR A 97 16.72 -41.15 -6.11
CA THR A 97 15.77 -41.33 -5.00
C THR A 97 15.44 -40.05 -4.24
N SER A 98 16.34 -39.05 -4.20
CA SER A 98 16.09 -37.74 -3.57
C SER A 98 15.44 -36.70 -4.50
N LEU A 99 15.15 -37.03 -5.77
CA LEU A 99 14.63 -36.07 -6.74
C LEU A 99 13.18 -35.69 -6.39
N THR A 100 13.01 -34.49 -5.85
CA THR A 100 11.71 -33.97 -5.40
C THR A 100 10.97 -33.19 -6.49
N SER A 101 11.70 -32.66 -7.47
CA SER A 101 11.14 -31.83 -8.54
C SER A 101 12.02 -31.89 -9.79
N ILE A 102 11.37 -32.11 -10.94
CA ILE A 102 11.97 -31.93 -12.26
C ILE A 102 11.02 -31.17 -13.17
N THR A 103 11.56 -30.27 -13.98
CA THR A 103 10.79 -29.53 -14.99
C THR A 103 11.14 -30.07 -16.38
N ILE A 104 10.14 -30.60 -17.09
CA ILE A 104 10.25 -31.07 -18.48
C ILE A 104 9.74 -29.93 -19.38
N PRO A 105 10.59 -29.35 -20.25
CA PRO A 105 10.19 -28.26 -21.14
C PRO A 105 9.37 -28.76 -22.33
N ASN A 106 8.61 -27.84 -22.96
CA ASN A 106 7.80 -28.11 -24.15
C ASN A 106 8.63 -28.48 -25.41
N SER A 107 9.96 -28.47 -25.33
CA SER A 107 10.83 -28.96 -26.40
C SER A 107 10.97 -30.48 -26.39
N VAL A 108 10.68 -31.14 -25.28
CA VAL A 108 10.81 -32.60 -25.15
C VAL A 108 9.70 -33.30 -25.93
N ILE A 109 10.10 -34.22 -26.80
CA ILE A 109 9.24 -35.01 -27.68
C ILE A 109 9.08 -36.44 -27.15
N SER A 110 10.14 -37.03 -26.58
CA SER A 110 10.10 -38.39 -26.03
C SER A 110 10.74 -38.50 -24.65
N ILE A 111 10.13 -39.36 -23.82
CA ILE A 111 10.64 -39.81 -22.53
C ILE A 111 10.81 -41.32 -22.63
N ASP A 112 12.04 -41.82 -22.63
CA ASP A 112 12.30 -43.23 -22.93
C ASP A 112 12.05 -44.17 -21.73
N TRP A 113 12.21 -45.48 -21.95
CA TRP A 113 11.94 -46.49 -20.92
C TRP A 113 12.73 -46.24 -19.64
N TYR A 114 12.05 -46.44 -18.50
CA TYR A 114 12.65 -46.31 -17.16
C TYR A 114 13.29 -44.94 -16.86
N ALA A 115 13.03 -43.89 -17.65
CA ALA A 115 13.72 -42.60 -17.53
C ALA A 115 13.72 -42.01 -16.11
N PHE A 116 12.67 -42.24 -15.32
CA PHE A 116 12.54 -41.81 -13.92
C PHE A 116 12.22 -42.98 -12.98
N MET A 117 12.61 -44.20 -13.35
CA MET A 117 12.40 -45.38 -12.52
C MET A 117 13.08 -45.19 -11.16
N GLY A 118 12.41 -45.47 -10.04
CA GLY A 118 13.00 -45.37 -8.70
C GLY A 118 13.17 -43.94 -8.17
N CYS A 119 12.61 -42.92 -8.83
CA CYS A 119 12.56 -41.54 -8.32
C CYS A 119 11.52 -41.39 -7.19
N THR A 120 11.71 -42.10 -6.08
CA THR A 120 10.70 -42.30 -5.03
C THR A 120 10.28 -41.03 -4.28
N SER A 121 11.11 -39.98 -4.26
CA SER A 121 10.76 -38.68 -3.66
C SER A 121 9.93 -37.76 -4.57
N LEU A 122 9.72 -38.12 -5.84
CA LEU A 122 8.98 -37.30 -6.78
C LEU A 122 7.47 -37.43 -6.50
N LYS A 123 6.86 -36.34 -6.00
CA LYS A 123 5.43 -36.32 -5.66
C LYS A 123 4.53 -35.91 -6.82
N SER A 124 5.08 -35.17 -7.77
CA SER A 124 4.34 -34.78 -8.97
C SER A 124 5.26 -34.48 -10.13
N ILE A 125 4.74 -34.64 -11.35
CA ILE A 125 5.42 -34.28 -12.58
C ILE A 125 4.47 -33.68 -13.60
N THR A 126 4.93 -32.69 -14.35
CA THR A 126 4.20 -32.14 -15.48
C THR A 126 4.76 -32.72 -16.78
N ILE A 127 3.90 -33.37 -17.55
CA ILE A 127 4.22 -33.86 -18.89
C ILE A 127 3.65 -32.86 -19.91
N PRO A 128 4.49 -32.18 -20.71
CA PRO A 128 4.02 -31.22 -21.68
C PRO A 128 3.33 -31.91 -22.87
N ASN A 129 2.45 -31.17 -23.56
CA ASN A 129 1.72 -31.68 -24.72
C ASN A 129 2.61 -31.99 -25.94
N SER A 130 3.85 -31.51 -25.93
CA SER A 130 4.86 -31.83 -26.94
C SER A 130 5.34 -33.29 -26.87
N VAL A 131 5.18 -33.95 -25.73
CA VAL A 131 5.60 -35.34 -25.56
C VAL A 131 4.63 -36.25 -26.31
N THR A 132 5.14 -36.92 -27.33
CA THR A 132 4.37 -37.85 -28.17
C THR A 132 4.56 -39.31 -27.77
N SER A 133 5.63 -39.63 -27.02
CA SER A 133 5.88 -40.99 -26.53
C SER A 133 6.48 -41.02 -25.12
N ILE A 134 6.01 -41.97 -24.31
CA ILE A 134 6.53 -42.26 -22.97
C ILE A 134 6.79 -43.76 -22.87
N GLY A 135 8.05 -44.12 -22.63
CA GLY A 135 8.48 -45.50 -22.52
C GLY A 135 7.85 -46.21 -21.33
N LYS A 136 7.61 -47.51 -21.49
CA LYS A 136 7.16 -48.42 -20.43
C LYS A 136 7.98 -48.21 -19.15
N ASN A 137 7.29 -48.19 -18.01
CA ASN A 137 7.89 -48.10 -16.68
C ASN A 137 8.69 -46.81 -16.40
N ALA A 138 8.53 -45.75 -17.20
CA ALA A 138 9.20 -44.46 -17.00
C ALA A 138 9.07 -43.91 -15.57
N PHE A 139 7.95 -44.12 -14.87
CA PHE A 139 7.68 -43.57 -13.53
C PHE A 139 7.36 -44.62 -12.45
N GLY A 140 8.02 -45.78 -12.45
CA GLY A 140 7.81 -46.80 -11.42
C GLY A 140 9.10 -47.36 -10.84
N TYR A 141 9.08 -48.59 -10.35
CA TYR A 141 10.24 -49.33 -9.84
C TYR A 141 10.03 -50.82 -10.09
N TYR A 142 11.10 -51.60 -10.04
CA TYR A 142 11.08 -53.05 -10.24
C TYR A 142 11.37 -53.75 -8.92
N TYR A 143 10.57 -54.76 -8.59
CA TYR A 143 10.87 -55.74 -7.54
C TYR A 143 10.93 -57.13 -8.18
N ASP A 144 11.35 -58.13 -7.40
CA ASP A 144 11.37 -59.54 -7.84
C ASP A 144 10.00 -60.03 -8.35
N ASN A 145 8.91 -59.41 -7.87
CA ASN A 145 7.53 -59.71 -8.25
C ASN A 145 6.99 -58.80 -9.37
N GLY A 146 7.86 -58.10 -10.10
CA GLY A 146 7.53 -57.27 -11.27
C GLY A 146 7.46 -55.75 -11.02
N TYR A 147 6.94 -55.05 -12.02
CA TYR A 147 6.84 -53.58 -12.03
C TYR A 147 5.75 -53.06 -11.09
N LYS A 148 6.03 -51.94 -10.43
CA LYS A 148 5.04 -51.15 -9.69
C LYS A 148 5.27 -49.66 -9.94
N LYS A 149 4.18 -48.89 -10.08
CA LYS A 149 4.23 -47.42 -10.20
C LYS A 149 4.78 -46.75 -8.94
N ILE A 150 5.33 -45.54 -9.05
CA ILE A 150 5.64 -44.70 -7.88
C ILE A 150 4.32 -44.32 -7.19
N ASN A 151 4.15 -44.78 -5.95
CA ASN A 151 2.95 -44.49 -5.17
C ASN A 151 2.83 -42.99 -4.88
N ASN A 152 1.61 -42.46 -4.94
CA ASN A 152 1.30 -41.04 -4.73
C ASN A 152 1.96 -40.05 -5.71
N LEU A 153 2.58 -40.52 -6.80
CA LEU A 153 3.02 -39.64 -7.88
C LEU A 153 1.79 -39.15 -8.65
N LYS A 154 1.57 -37.83 -8.64
CA LYS A 154 0.54 -37.19 -9.46
C LYS A 154 1.09 -36.68 -10.79
N ILE A 155 0.50 -37.13 -11.90
CA ILE A 155 0.83 -36.67 -13.24
C ILE A 155 -0.06 -35.49 -13.63
N TYR A 156 0.54 -34.37 -14.01
CA TYR A 156 -0.16 -33.25 -14.64
C TYR A 156 0.11 -33.29 -16.14
N CYS A 157 -0.93 -33.41 -16.95
CA CYS A 157 -0.81 -33.61 -18.41
C CYS A 157 -1.96 -32.93 -19.15
N TYR A 158 -1.98 -33.02 -20.48
CA TYR A 158 -3.01 -32.44 -21.33
C TYR A 158 -3.93 -33.52 -21.88
N SER A 159 -5.18 -33.19 -22.17
CA SER A 159 -6.13 -34.15 -22.72
C SER A 159 -5.69 -34.65 -24.09
N SER A 160 -5.95 -35.93 -24.36
CA SER A 160 -5.59 -36.63 -25.60
C SER A 160 -4.09 -36.60 -25.91
N THR A 161 -3.22 -36.57 -24.89
CA THR A 161 -1.75 -36.61 -25.05
C THR A 161 -1.14 -37.89 -24.48
N ALA A 162 0.10 -38.18 -24.87
CA ALA A 162 0.85 -39.33 -24.35
C ALA A 162 0.94 -39.33 -22.82
N GLY A 163 1.00 -38.15 -22.19
CA GLY A 163 0.98 -38.02 -20.73
C GLY A 163 -0.32 -38.53 -20.10
N GLU A 164 -1.48 -38.20 -20.68
CA GLU A 164 -2.77 -38.74 -20.21
C GLU A 164 -2.88 -40.24 -20.43
N GLN A 165 -2.53 -40.69 -21.65
CA GLN A 165 -2.58 -42.11 -22.00
C GLN A 165 -1.71 -42.94 -21.06
N TYR A 166 -0.45 -42.53 -20.86
CA TYR A 166 0.46 -43.20 -19.94
C TYR A 166 -0.06 -43.23 -18.51
N ALA A 167 -0.63 -42.13 -18.03
CA ALA A 167 -1.20 -42.07 -16.69
C ALA A 167 -2.35 -43.08 -16.52
N LYS A 168 -3.25 -43.18 -17.51
CA LYS A 168 -4.36 -44.15 -17.51
C LYS A 168 -3.84 -45.59 -17.55
N ASP A 169 -2.97 -45.90 -18.51
CA ASP A 169 -2.48 -47.27 -18.75
C ASP A 169 -1.70 -47.83 -17.55
N ASN A 170 -1.06 -46.96 -16.78
CA ASN A 170 -0.27 -47.34 -15.60
C ASN A 170 -0.98 -47.01 -14.28
N GLY A 171 -2.24 -46.56 -14.33
CA GLY A 171 -3.08 -46.27 -13.19
C GLY A 171 -2.56 -45.15 -12.27
N PHE A 172 -1.85 -44.15 -12.77
CA PHE A 172 -1.42 -42.98 -11.97
C PHE A 172 -2.59 -42.05 -11.67
N ASP A 173 -2.55 -41.38 -10.52
CA ASP A 173 -3.40 -40.22 -10.29
C ASP A 173 -2.97 -39.11 -11.24
N TYR A 174 -3.90 -38.54 -12.00
CA TYR A 174 -3.57 -37.46 -12.92
C TYR A 174 -4.56 -36.31 -12.90
N MET A 175 -4.15 -35.18 -13.48
CA MET A 175 -4.99 -34.00 -13.68
C MET A 175 -4.75 -33.44 -15.07
N LEU A 176 -5.84 -33.28 -15.82
CA LEU A 176 -5.85 -32.65 -17.13
C LEU A 176 -5.79 -31.12 -16.98
N ILE A 177 -4.70 -30.56 -17.45
CA ILE A 177 -4.36 -29.15 -17.36
C ILE A 177 -5.31 -28.28 -18.20
N ASP A 178 -5.59 -28.71 -19.42
CA ASP A 178 -6.42 -28.02 -20.42
C ASP A 178 -7.92 -28.19 -20.17
N LYS A 179 -8.33 -29.25 -19.48
CA LYS A 179 -9.70 -29.41 -18.99
C LYS A 179 -9.96 -28.68 -17.67
N PHE A 180 -8.94 -28.06 -17.10
CA PHE A 180 -9.08 -27.27 -15.87
C PHE A 180 -9.67 -25.89 -16.17
N ALA A 181 -11.00 -25.79 -16.21
CA ALA A 181 -11.69 -24.51 -16.24
C ALA A 181 -11.59 -23.82 -14.86
N HIS A 182 -10.51 -23.06 -14.65
CA HIS A 182 -10.35 -22.37 -13.38
C HIS A 182 -11.39 -21.25 -13.27
N ALA A 183 -12.32 -21.40 -12.31
CA ALA A 183 -13.37 -20.42 -12.07
C ALA A 183 -12.80 -19.00 -12.00
N LYS A 184 -13.40 -18.07 -12.75
CA LYS A 184 -13.04 -16.65 -12.71
C LYS A 184 -13.14 -16.12 -11.29
N VAL A 185 -12.23 -15.22 -10.91
CA VAL A 185 -12.34 -14.51 -9.63
C VAL A 185 -13.53 -13.56 -9.68
N ASN A 186 -14.51 -13.80 -8.79
CA ASN A 186 -15.75 -13.03 -8.69
C ASN A 186 -15.73 -12.07 -7.48
N GLY A 187 -16.69 -11.15 -7.45
CA GLY A 187 -16.89 -10.24 -6.31
C GLY A 187 -15.80 -9.20 -6.10
N ALA A 188 -14.92 -8.98 -7.09
CA ALA A 188 -13.86 -7.98 -7.00
C ALA A 188 -14.47 -6.57 -6.83
N LYS A 189 -14.19 -5.93 -5.70
CA LYS A 189 -14.73 -4.62 -5.33
C LYS A 189 -13.76 -3.83 -4.49
N LEU A 190 -14.02 -2.54 -4.33
CA LEU A 190 -13.28 -1.71 -3.40
C LEU A 190 -13.65 -2.08 -1.95
N GLY A 191 -12.64 -2.40 -1.14
CA GLY A 191 -12.76 -2.74 0.28
C GLY A 191 -12.31 -1.64 1.25
N GLY A 192 -11.60 -0.62 0.78
CA GLY A 192 -11.13 0.50 1.61
C GLY A 192 -10.39 1.58 0.83
N ARG A 193 -10.38 2.80 1.35
CA ARG A 193 -9.86 3.98 0.66
C ARG A 193 -9.16 4.92 1.64
N ALA A 194 -7.97 5.36 1.26
CA ALA A 194 -7.20 6.40 1.92
C ALA A 194 -6.68 7.41 0.88
N ALA A 195 -5.96 8.43 1.34
CA ALA A 195 -5.34 9.41 0.44
C ALA A 195 -4.19 8.78 -0.37
N ASP A 196 -3.52 7.80 0.20
CA ASP A 196 -2.30 7.18 -0.32
C ASP A 196 -2.45 5.68 -0.61
N ALA A 197 -3.66 5.14 -0.44
CA ALA A 197 -3.88 3.70 -0.57
C ALA A 197 -5.30 3.32 -0.97
N LEU A 198 -5.40 2.18 -1.65
CA LEU A 198 -6.65 1.50 -1.95
C LEU A 198 -6.55 0.05 -1.51
N LYS A 199 -7.64 -0.45 -0.91
CA LYS A 199 -7.81 -1.86 -0.56
C LYS A 199 -8.89 -2.44 -1.47
N ILE A 200 -8.59 -3.52 -2.17
CA ILE A 200 -9.54 -4.29 -2.97
C ILE A 200 -9.84 -5.62 -2.28
N ASN A 201 -11.06 -6.12 -2.43
CA ASN A 201 -11.53 -7.41 -1.90
C ASN A 201 -12.16 -8.22 -3.03
N TRP A 202 -12.19 -9.54 -2.91
CA TRP A 202 -12.88 -10.45 -3.84
C TRP A 202 -13.45 -11.67 -3.10
N THR A 203 -14.21 -12.51 -3.81
CA THR A 203 -14.73 -13.78 -3.26
C THR A 203 -13.65 -14.86 -3.33
N LYS A 204 -13.54 -15.68 -2.28
CA LYS A 204 -12.60 -16.82 -2.26
C LYS A 204 -12.86 -17.75 -3.44
N ASN A 205 -11.79 -18.11 -4.14
CA ASN A 205 -11.78 -19.18 -5.12
C ASN A 205 -11.27 -20.45 -4.44
N ALA A 206 -12.14 -21.45 -4.27
CA ALA A 206 -11.85 -22.65 -3.49
C ALA A 206 -10.76 -23.53 -4.11
N SER A 207 -10.63 -23.55 -5.44
CA SER A 207 -9.66 -24.38 -6.15
C SER A 207 -8.30 -23.72 -6.34
N ALA A 208 -8.18 -22.41 -6.06
CA ALA A 208 -6.95 -21.66 -6.19
C ALA A 208 -5.96 -22.00 -5.07
N ASP A 209 -4.68 -21.89 -5.35
CA ASP A 209 -3.63 -21.87 -4.32
C ASP A 209 -3.34 -20.42 -3.90
N GLY A 210 -3.62 -19.46 -4.78
CA GLY A 210 -3.43 -18.05 -4.49
C GLY A 210 -3.95 -17.12 -5.57
N TYR A 211 -3.53 -15.85 -5.50
CA TYR A 211 -3.97 -14.81 -6.43
C TYR A 211 -2.82 -13.95 -6.94
N ILE A 212 -2.97 -13.46 -8.16
CA ILE A 212 -2.14 -12.38 -8.73
C ILE A 212 -3.00 -11.14 -8.84
N VAL A 213 -2.52 -10.05 -8.25
CA VAL A 213 -3.15 -8.73 -8.34
C VAL A 213 -2.35 -7.86 -9.29
N GLU A 214 -3.04 -7.24 -10.24
CA GLU A 214 -2.47 -6.29 -11.18
C GLU A 214 -3.08 -4.91 -11.02
N MET A 215 -2.26 -3.90 -11.27
CA MET A 215 -2.66 -2.50 -11.34
C MET A 215 -2.29 -1.95 -12.72
N TYR A 216 -3.18 -1.14 -13.30
CA TYR A 216 -2.91 -0.46 -14.56
C TYR A 216 -2.03 0.77 -14.31
N GLN A 217 -0.83 0.79 -14.89
CA GLN A 217 0.16 1.86 -14.73
C GLN A 217 1.03 1.95 -15.98
N ASN A 218 1.39 3.18 -16.40
CA ASN A 218 2.25 3.43 -17.56
C ASN A 218 1.75 2.72 -18.85
N GLY A 219 0.43 2.79 -19.11
CA GLY A 219 -0.18 2.21 -20.31
C GLY A 219 -0.30 0.67 -20.32
N LYS A 220 0.10 -0.02 -19.25
CA LYS A 220 0.02 -1.49 -19.17
C LYS A 220 -0.41 -2.01 -17.80
N TRP A 221 -0.86 -3.25 -17.76
CA TRP A 221 -1.10 -3.95 -16.51
C TRP A 221 0.21 -4.48 -15.95
N ALA A 222 0.46 -4.21 -14.66
CA ALA A 222 1.65 -4.68 -13.97
C ALA A 222 1.26 -5.41 -12.69
N ARG A 223 1.96 -6.51 -12.38
CA ARG A 223 1.79 -7.26 -11.14
C ARG A 223 2.20 -6.38 -9.96
N VAL A 224 1.30 -6.21 -9.00
CA VAL A 224 1.53 -5.47 -7.76
C VAL A 224 1.42 -6.35 -6.51
N GLY A 225 0.92 -7.58 -6.64
CA GLY A 225 0.87 -8.54 -5.55
C GLY A 225 0.78 -10.00 -6.04
N LYS A 226 1.45 -10.89 -5.31
CA LYS A 226 1.25 -12.35 -5.35
C LYS A 226 0.84 -12.80 -3.96
N ILE A 227 -0.30 -13.44 -3.87
CA ILE A 227 -0.87 -13.98 -2.63
C ILE A 227 -0.77 -15.50 -2.72
N THR A 228 -0.24 -16.16 -1.69
CA THR A 228 0.04 -17.62 -1.67
C THR A 228 -0.93 -18.42 -0.80
N ASN A 229 -1.93 -17.76 -0.22
CA ASN A 229 -3.00 -18.39 0.53
C ASN A 229 -4.35 -17.98 -0.08
N ASN A 230 -5.13 -18.96 -0.54
CA ASN A 230 -6.42 -18.73 -1.19
C ASN A 230 -7.49 -18.13 -0.26
N SER A 231 -7.28 -18.17 1.05
CA SER A 231 -8.15 -17.56 2.07
C SER A 231 -7.89 -16.06 2.24
N THR A 232 -6.75 -15.56 1.75
CA THR A 232 -6.46 -14.12 1.71
C THR A 232 -7.14 -13.50 0.49
N THR A 233 -8.31 -12.91 0.70
CA THR A 233 -9.18 -12.37 -0.36
C THR A 233 -9.16 -10.85 -0.44
N THR A 234 -8.07 -10.24 0.01
CA THR A 234 -7.89 -8.79 0.01
C THR A 234 -6.46 -8.39 -0.30
N PHE A 235 -6.28 -7.20 -0.87
CA PHE A 235 -4.99 -6.60 -1.14
C PHE A 235 -5.03 -5.09 -0.94
N ARG A 236 -4.09 -4.54 -0.15
CA ARG A 236 -3.92 -3.09 0.05
C ARG A 236 -2.68 -2.61 -0.72
N LYS A 237 -2.88 -1.73 -1.70
CA LYS A 237 -1.79 -1.01 -2.36
C LYS A 237 -1.58 0.35 -1.70
N ALA A 238 -0.42 0.56 -1.09
CA ALA A 238 0.04 1.84 -0.55
C ALA A 238 0.93 2.60 -1.54
N GLY A 239 1.26 3.86 -1.20
CA GLY A 239 2.15 4.72 -1.98
C GLY A 239 1.48 5.32 -3.24
N LEU A 240 0.15 5.43 -3.23
CA LEU A 240 -0.63 6.01 -4.31
C LEU A 240 -0.71 7.54 -4.15
N LYS A 241 -0.92 8.25 -5.26
CA LYS A 241 -1.15 9.70 -5.24
C LYS A 241 -2.59 10.01 -4.81
N ALA A 242 -2.77 11.07 -4.04
CA ALA A 242 -4.09 11.54 -3.61
C ALA A 242 -4.97 11.95 -4.80
N SER A 243 -6.29 11.83 -4.64
CA SER A 243 -7.32 12.13 -5.63
C SER A 243 -7.07 11.57 -7.04
N THR A 244 -6.35 10.45 -7.15
CA THR A 244 -5.97 9.84 -8.44
C THR A 244 -6.75 8.54 -8.65
N VAL A 245 -7.19 8.29 -9.88
CA VAL A 245 -7.93 7.07 -10.24
C VAL A 245 -6.95 5.96 -10.57
N TYR A 246 -7.13 4.80 -9.94
CA TYR A 246 -6.39 3.58 -10.21
C TYR A 246 -7.34 2.46 -10.62
N LYS A 247 -6.85 1.55 -11.44
CA LYS A 247 -7.58 0.36 -11.89
C LYS A 247 -6.83 -0.88 -11.43
N PHE A 248 -7.57 -1.82 -10.84
CA PHE A 248 -7.05 -3.10 -10.40
C PHE A 248 -7.83 -4.26 -11.02
N ARG A 249 -7.17 -5.39 -11.18
CA ARG A 249 -7.80 -6.68 -11.50
C ARG A 249 -7.06 -7.79 -10.79
N VAL A 250 -7.76 -8.89 -10.52
CA VAL A 250 -7.19 -10.05 -9.82
C VAL A 250 -7.49 -11.32 -10.61
N LYS A 251 -6.55 -12.25 -10.67
CA LYS A 251 -6.77 -13.61 -11.17
C LYS A 251 -6.28 -14.63 -10.15
N ALA A 252 -6.95 -15.77 -10.08
CA ALA A 252 -6.51 -16.89 -9.27
C ALA A 252 -5.36 -17.61 -9.99
N TYR A 253 -4.53 -18.30 -9.22
CA TYR A 253 -3.63 -19.30 -9.77
C TYR A 253 -3.68 -20.60 -8.98
N LYS A 254 -3.37 -21.69 -9.67
CA LYS A 254 -3.13 -23.01 -9.12
C LYS A 254 -1.80 -23.54 -9.63
N MET A 255 -1.00 -24.10 -8.74
CA MET A 255 0.23 -24.80 -9.09
C MET A 255 -0.13 -26.24 -9.46
N CYS A 256 0.29 -26.65 -10.65
CA CYS A 256 0.25 -28.03 -11.11
C CYS A 256 1.71 -28.44 -11.30
N GLY A 257 2.29 -29.08 -10.29
CA GLY A 257 3.74 -29.25 -10.20
C GLY A 257 4.45 -27.89 -10.09
N THR A 258 5.39 -27.62 -10.99
CA THR A 258 6.13 -26.35 -11.06
C THR A 258 5.46 -25.29 -11.94
N THR A 259 4.38 -25.65 -12.65
CA THR A 259 3.70 -24.77 -13.60
C THR A 259 2.48 -24.11 -12.96
N ALA A 260 2.38 -22.79 -13.10
CA ALA A 260 1.25 -22.02 -12.60
C ALA A 260 0.17 -21.85 -13.68
N PHE A 261 -1.04 -22.28 -13.39
CA PHE A 261 -2.23 -22.08 -14.23
C PHE A 261 -3.09 -20.96 -13.67
N TYR A 262 -3.62 -20.13 -14.55
CA TYR A 262 -4.31 -18.91 -14.16
C TYR A 262 -5.76 -18.91 -14.62
N SER A 263 -6.67 -18.41 -13.77
CA SER A 263 -8.03 -18.10 -14.19
C SER A 263 -8.06 -16.88 -15.12
N ALA A 264 -9.21 -16.64 -15.76
CA ALA A 264 -9.53 -15.33 -16.28
C ALA A 264 -9.45 -14.26 -15.17
N TYR A 265 -9.15 -13.01 -15.55
CA TYR A 265 -9.16 -11.89 -14.61
C TYR A 265 -10.58 -11.58 -14.14
N SER A 266 -10.69 -11.06 -12.93
CA SER A 266 -11.92 -10.45 -12.39
C SER A 266 -12.38 -9.27 -13.23
N ALA A 267 -13.58 -8.76 -12.92
CA ALA A 267 -13.96 -7.41 -13.35
C ALA A 267 -12.91 -6.39 -12.87
N THR A 268 -12.73 -5.32 -13.65
CA THR A 268 -11.80 -4.23 -13.30
C THR A 268 -12.41 -3.38 -12.18
N VAL A 269 -11.67 -3.21 -11.10
CA VAL A 269 -12.02 -2.31 -9.99
C VAL A 269 -11.35 -0.95 -10.24
N ALA A 270 -12.13 0.04 -10.67
CA ALA A 270 -11.68 1.42 -10.81
C ALA A 270 -12.06 2.23 -9.55
N ALA A 271 -11.09 2.87 -8.91
CA ALA A 271 -11.34 3.68 -7.72
C ALA A 271 -10.40 4.88 -7.63
N ARG A 272 -10.92 6.00 -7.11
CA ARG A 272 -10.13 7.19 -6.79
C ARG A 272 -9.68 7.16 -5.33
N THR A 273 -8.42 7.50 -5.05
CA THR A 273 -7.95 7.78 -3.68
C THR A 273 -8.64 9.02 -3.10
N ASN A 274 -8.64 9.16 -1.77
CA ASN A 274 -9.17 10.36 -1.11
C ASN A 274 -8.24 11.58 -1.35
N PRO A 275 -8.74 12.81 -1.13
CA PRO A 275 -7.89 13.98 -1.01
C PRO A 275 -6.87 13.83 0.12
N SER A 276 -5.72 14.50 -0.02
CA SER A 276 -4.70 14.57 1.03
C SER A 276 -5.21 15.29 2.28
N VAL A 277 -4.54 15.03 3.41
CA VAL A 277 -4.84 15.70 4.68
C VAL A 277 -4.67 17.21 4.57
N MET A 278 -5.52 17.95 5.29
CA MET A 278 -5.43 19.41 5.36
C MET A 278 -4.28 19.87 6.26
N THR A 279 -3.53 20.86 5.79
CA THR A 279 -2.41 21.50 6.53
C THR A 279 -2.62 23.01 6.66
N GLY A 280 -1.84 23.64 7.55
CA GLY A 280 -1.83 25.09 7.73
C GLY A 280 -3.11 25.71 8.32
N ALA A 281 -4.03 24.89 8.84
CA ALA A 281 -5.24 25.37 9.47
C ALA A 281 -4.92 26.24 10.70
N LYS A 282 -5.33 27.51 10.65
CA LYS A 282 -5.03 28.50 11.71
C LYS A 282 -6.12 29.56 11.81
N LEU A 283 -6.10 30.31 12.89
CA LEU A 283 -6.96 31.48 13.03
C LEU A 283 -6.46 32.61 12.10
N GLY A 284 -7.33 33.10 11.23
CA GLY A 284 -7.06 34.19 10.29
C GLY A 284 -7.72 35.52 10.66
N GLY A 285 -8.61 35.56 11.66
CA GLY A 285 -9.24 36.80 12.11
C GLY A 285 -10.20 36.59 13.28
N ARG A 286 -10.40 37.63 14.08
CA ARG A 286 -11.17 37.57 15.32
C ARG A 286 -12.05 38.81 15.48
N ALA A 287 -13.32 38.60 15.79
CA ALA A 287 -14.28 39.62 16.17
C ALA A 287 -15.03 39.19 17.44
N ALA A 288 -15.92 40.05 17.94
CA ALA A 288 -16.76 39.71 19.08
C ALA A 288 -17.80 38.63 18.74
N ASP A 289 -18.25 38.60 17.49
CA ASP A 289 -19.33 37.77 17.00
C ASP A 289 -18.89 36.76 15.92
N ALA A 290 -17.59 36.71 15.60
CA ALA A 290 -17.10 35.88 14.53
C ALA A 290 -15.63 35.47 14.67
N LEU A 291 -15.31 34.33 14.07
CA LEU A 291 -13.96 33.84 13.88
C LEU A 291 -13.75 33.50 12.40
N ARG A 292 -12.58 33.84 11.88
CA ARG A 292 -12.15 33.46 10.53
C ARG A 292 -11.05 32.40 10.63
N ILE A 293 -11.23 31.28 9.97
CA ILE A 293 -10.26 30.19 9.89
C ILE A 293 -9.65 30.20 8.49
N ASN A 294 -8.33 30.12 8.40
CA ASN A 294 -7.58 30.02 7.15
C ASN A 294 -6.85 28.67 7.11
N TRP A 295 -6.51 28.19 5.92
CA TRP A 295 -5.72 26.96 5.71
C TRP A 295 -4.83 27.05 4.46
N THR A 296 -3.95 26.08 4.26
CA THR A 296 -3.15 25.98 3.03
C THR A 296 -4.00 25.36 1.92
N LYS A 297 -3.88 25.87 0.67
CA LYS A 297 -4.56 25.30 -0.50
C LYS A 297 -4.21 23.82 -0.66
N ASN A 298 -5.22 22.97 -0.86
CA ASN A 298 -5.03 21.55 -1.12
C ASN A 298 -5.21 21.27 -2.63
N ALA A 299 -4.12 20.95 -3.31
CA ALA A 299 -4.12 20.69 -4.76
C ALA A 299 -4.95 19.46 -5.17
N SER A 300 -5.21 18.53 -4.23
CA SER A 300 -6.01 17.34 -4.48
C SER A 300 -7.52 17.54 -4.26
N ALA A 301 -7.96 18.75 -3.88
CA ALA A 301 -9.34 19.05 -3.50
C ALA A 301 -10.10 19.79 -4.60
N ASP A 302 -11.41 19.55 -4.67
CA ASP A 302 -12.37 20.43 -5.35
C ASP A 302 -12.86 21.54 -4.40
N GLY A 303 -12.88 21.26 -3.10
CA GLY A 303 -13.29 22.21 -2.09
C GLY A 303 -13.08 21.70 -0.68
N TYR A 304 -13.70 22.36 0.30
CA TYR A 304 -13.48 22.11 1.72
C TYR A 304 -14.77 22.01 2.51
N ILE A 305 -14.76 21.19 3.56
CA ILE A 305 -15.79 21.14 4.59
C ILE A 305 -15.20 21.68 5.88
N VAL A 306 -15.89 22.64 6.49
CA VAL A 306 -15.54 23.22 7.78
C VAL A 306 -16.52 22.70 8.83
N GLU A 307 -15.99 22.18 9.93
CA GLU A 307 -16.76 21.75 11.08
C GLU A 307 -16.41 22.57 12.32
N MET A 308 -17.41 22.80 13.16
CA MET A 308 -17.30 23.44 14.46
C MET A 308 -17.77 22.46 15.54
N TYR A 309 -17.06 22.41 16.66
CA TYR A 309 -17.46 21.57 17.80
C TYR A 309 -18.56 22.26 18.61
N GLN A 310 -19.73 21.64 18.70
CA GLN A 310 -20.90 22.15 19.42
C GLN A 310 -21.82 21.00 19.85
N GLY A 311 -22.40 21.08 21.05
CA GLY A 311 -23.25 20.02 21.60
C GLY A 311 -22.54 18.67 21.69
N ASN A 312 -21.29 18.67 22.14
CA ASN A 312 -20.41 17.50 22.26
C ASN A 312 -20.12 16.73 20.95
N LYS A 313 -20.43 17.32 19.79
CA LYS A 313 -20.15 16.72 18.47
C LYS A 313 -19.60 17.75 17.49
N TRP A 314 -18.96 17.26 16.44
CA TRP A 314 -18.56 18.11 15.31
C TRP A 314 -19.74 18.28 14.36
N VAL A 315 -20.04 19.54 14.01
CA VAL A 315 -21.14 19.88 13.10
C VAL A 315 -20.59 20.66 11.92
N ARG A 316 -21.05 20.32 10.71
CA ARG A 316 -20.72 21.06 9.49
C ARG A 316 -21.29 22.47 9.58
N VAL A 317 -20.41 23.47 9.47
CA VAL A 317 -20.78 24.89 9.48
C VAL A 317 -20.47 25.59 8.16
N GLY A 318 -19.73 24.95 7.26
CA GLY A 318 -19.43 25.51 5.94
C GLY A 318 -19.05 24.45 4.91
N LYS A 319 -19.39 24.72 3.66
CA LYS A 319 -18.90 24.03 2.47
C LYS A 319 -18.36 25.08 1.52
N VAL A 320 -17.08 24.99 1.20
CA VAL A 320 -16.39 25.86 0.24
C VAL A 320 -16.21 25.07 -1.05
N THR A 321 -16.75 25.56 -2.16
CA THR A 321 -16.80 24.82 -3.44
C THR A 321 -15.67 25.15 -4.41
N ASN A 322 -14.89 26.19 -4.12
CA ASN A 322 -13.70 26.56 -4.88
C ASN A 322 -12.45 26.25 -4.05
N ASN A 323 -11.57 25.39 -4.56
CA ASN A 323 -10.35 24.99 -3.86
C ASN A 323 -9.33 26.13 -3.65
N SER A 324 -9.47 27.25 -4.37
CA SER A 324 -8.64 28.44 -4.20
C SER A 324 -9.13 29.34 -3.06
N THR A 325 -10.35 29.16 -2.59
CA THR A 325 -10.86 29.82 -1.38
C THR A 325 -10.36 29.08 -0.14
N THR A 326 -9.36 29.66 0.53
CA THR A 326 -8.66 29.03 1.66
C THR A 326 -9.03 29.62 3.02
N THR A 327 -10.23 30.18 3.12
CA THR A 327 -10.71 30.89 4.31
C THR A 327 -12.21 30.67 4.52
N PHE A 328 -12.65 30.70 5.78
CA PHE A 328 -14.06 30.66 6.16
C PHE A 328 -14.30 31.52 7.40
N ARG A 329 -15.25 32.45 7.33
CA ARG A 329 -15.71 33.28 8.47
C ARG A 329 -16.99 32.70 9.04
N LYS A 330 -16.96 32.22 10.28
CA LYS A 330 -18.15 31.85 11.03
C LYS A 330 -18.65 33.04 11.85
N ALA A 331 -19.80 33.59 11.45
CA ALA A 331 -20.51 34.65 12.18
C ALA A 331 -21.56 34.07 13.16
N GLY A 332 -22.14 34.95 13.99
CA GLY A 332 -23.18 34.61 14.97
C GLY A 332 -22.66 33.91 16.23
N LEU A 333 -21.38 34.09 16.54
CA LEU A 333 -20.74 33.56 17.74
C LEU A 333 -20.98 34.49 18.94
N LYS A 334 -20.93 33.95 20.16
CA LYS A 334 -21.05 34.74 21.39
C LYS A 334 -19.69 35.35 21.75
N ALA A 335 -19.69 36.58 22.27
CA ALA A 335 -18.48 37.28 22.69
C ALA A 335 -17.75 36.57 23.85
N SER A 336 -16.43 36.69 23.86
CA SER A 336 -15.53 36.05 24.83
C SER A 336 -15.74 34.54 25.02
N LYS A 337 -16.28 33.80 24.05
CA LYS A 337 -16.45 32.34 24.12
C LYS A 337 -15.42 31.61 23.27
N VAL A 338 -15.02 30.42 23.73
CA VAL A 338 -14.06 29.55 23.04
C VAL A 338 -14.80 28.64 22.06
N TYR A 339 -14.27 28.54 20.85
CA TYR A 339 -14.78 27.69 19.78
C TYR A 339 -13.63 26.84 19.21
N LYS A 340 -13.98 25.65 18.71
CA LYS A 340 -13.06 24.72 18.07
C LYS A 340 -13.52 24.45 16.64
N PHE A 341 -12.60 24.52 15.69
CA PHE A 341 -12.85 24.27 14.26
C PHE A 341 -11.90 23.23 13.70
N ARG A 342 -12.33 22.50 12.67
CA ARG A 342 -11.45 21.66 11.85
C ARG A 342 -11.93 21.69 10.40
N VAL A 343 -11.01 21.48 9.47
CA VAL A 343 -11.28 21.55 8.03
C VAL A 343 -10.82 20.27 7.36
N ARG A 344 -11.58 19.74 6.39
CA ARG A 344 -11.14 18.65 5.52
C ARG A 344 -11.38 18.99 4.05
N ALA A 345 -10.53 18.48 3.18
CA ALA A 345 -10.71 18.55 1.74
C ALA A 345 -11.79 17.55 1.27
N TYR A 346 -12.48 17.90 0.19
CA TYR A 346 -13.30 16.94 -0.57
C TYR A 346 -12.96 16.96 -2.07
N LYS A 347 -13.20 15.84 -2.75
CA LYS A 347 -13.12 15.69 -4.21
C LYS A 347 -14.35 14.94 -4.71
N MET A 348 -14.97 15.43 -5.78
CA MET A 348 -16.08 14.75 -6.43
C MET A 348 -15.58 13.59 -7.30
N SER A 349 -16.26 12.45 -7.19
CA SER A 349 -16.10 11.28 -8.05
C SER A 349 -17.48 10.92 -8.58
N GLY A 350 -17.83 11.46 -9.76
CA GLY A 350 -19.22 11.52 -10.21
C GLY A 350 -20.07 12.32 -9.22
N LYS A 351 -21.20 11.76 -8.80
CA LYS A 351 -22.11 12.37 -7.81
C LYS A 351 -21.67 12.20 -6.34
N THR A 352 -20.62 11.41 -6.08
CA THR A 352 -20.18 11.09 -4.71
C THR A 352 -19.02 11.99 -4.28
N ALA A 353 -19.13 12.61 -3.10
CA ALA A 353 -18.05 13.37 -2.50
C ALA A 353 -17.13 12.45 -1.67
N LEU A 354 -15.83 12.51 -1.96
CA LEU A 354 -14.78 11.80 -1.24
C LEU A 354 -14.08 12.76 -0.29
N TYR A 355 -13.77 12.32 0.92
CA TYR A 355 -13.26 13.19 1.97
C TYR A 355 -11.87 12.75 2.43
N GLY A 356 -10.97 13.72 2.55
CA GLY A 356 -9.68 13.52 3.21
C GLY A 356 -9.82 13.57 4.74
N ASN A 357 -8.70 13.37 5.43
CA ASN A 357 -8.61 13.55 6.87
C ASN A 357 -8.75 15.03 7.25
N PHE A 358 -9.27 15.28 8.46
CA PHE A 358 -9.35 16.63 9.02
C PHE A 358 -7.97 17.18 9.35
N SER A 359 -7.85 18.52 9.30
CA SER A 359 -6.74 19.27 9.87
C SER A 359 -6.63 19.08 11.38
N ALA A 360 -5.53 19.57 11.95
CA ALA A 360 -5.48 19.88 13.38
C ALA A 360 -6.65 20.80 13.81
N THR A 361 -7.03 20.70 15.08
CA THR A 361 -8.12 21.53 15.63
C THR A 361 -7.64 22.95 15.88
N VAL A 362 -8.34 23.93 15.31
CA VAL A 362 -8.13 25.35 15.58
C VAL A 362 -9.02 25.77 16.74
N THR A 363 -8.41 26.08 17.89
CA THR A 363 -9.12 26.57 19.09
C THR A 363 -8.91 28.07 19.24
N ALA A 364 -10.00 28.85 19.31
CA ALA A 364 -9.93 30.30 19.44
C ALA A 364 -11.08 30.86 20.26
N ARG A 365 -10.85 31.98 20.94
CA ARG A 365 -11.86 32.74 21.69
C ARG A 365 -12.33 33.95 20.87
N THR A 366 -13.60 34.29 20.84
CA THR A 366 -14.04 35.59 20.29
C THR A 366 -13.56 36.76 21.15
N ASN A 367 -13.52 37.97 20.59
CA ASN A 367 -13.20 39.17 21.39
C ASN A 367 -14.37 39.51 22.33
N PRO A 368 -14.12 40.31 23.39
CA PRO A 368 -15.19 40.99 24.10
C PRO A 368 -16.06 41.85 23.18
N SER A 369 -17.33 42.01 23.52
CA SER A 369 -18.24 42.91 22.82
C SER A 369 -17.85 44.38 23.03
N ILE A 370 -18.35 45.25 22.15
CA ILE A 370 -18.18 46.70 22.24
C ILE A 370 -18.71 47.24 23.57
N MET A 371 -18.03 48.25 24.12
CA MET A 371 -18.53 48.98 25.29
C MET A 371 -19.73 49.85 24.96
N LYS A 372 -20.75 49.83 25.82
CA LYS A 372 -21.99 50.61 25.70
C LYS A 372 -22.17 51.52 26.93
N GLY A 373 -22.97 52.57 26.77
CA GLY A 373 -23.36 53.47 27.87
C GLY A 373 -22.21 54.27 28.50
N VAL A 374 -21.10 54.47 27.78
CA VAL A 374 -19.95 55.23 28.28
C VAL A 374 -20.34 56.70 28.42
N LYS A 375 -20.33 57.23 29.64
CA LYS A 375 -20.76 58.60 29.95
C LYS A 375 -19.95 59.23 31.07
N ILE A 376 -19.97 60.56 31.17
CA ILE A 376 -19.50 61.29 32.35
C ILE A 376 -20.64 61.33 33.36
N ALA A 377 -20.45 60.71 34.50
CA ALA A 377 -21.47 60.59 35.55
C ALA A 377 -21.20 61.49 36.77
N GLY A 378 -20.04 62.12 36.85
CA GLY A 378 -19.71 63.06 37.91
C GLY A 378 -18.62 64.03 37.46
N LYS A 379 -18.77 65.30 37.85
CA LYS A 379 -17.83 66.38 37.55
C LYS A 379 -17.42 67.05 38.85
N ALA A 380 -16.12 67.25 39.03
CA ALA A 380 -15.53 68.09 40.06
C ALA A 380 -14.56 69.08 39.40
N LYS A 381 -14.08 70.07 40.17
CA LYS A 381 -13.10 71.04 39.68
C LYS A 381 -11.80 70.39 39.19
N ASP A 382 -11.41 69.27 39.80
CA ASP A 382 -10.14 68.57 39.58
C ASP A 382 -10.31 67.12 39.11
N ALA A 383 -11.54 66.66 38.84
CA ALA A 383 -11.79 65.27 38.52
C ALA A 383 -13.03 65.04 37.65
N LEU A 384 -12.98 63.95 36.89
CA LEU A 384 -14.11 63.43 36.13
C LEU A 384 -14.34 61.96 36.48
N ARG A 385 -15.62 61.59 36.67
CA ARG A 385 -16.05 60.19 36.84
C ARG A 385 -16.66 59.68 35.54
N VAL A 386 -16.03 58.67 34.96
CA VAL A 386 -16.50 57.97 33.76
C VAL A 386 -17.24 56.72 34.20
N ASN A 387 -18.48 56.55 33.74
CA ASN A 387 -19.28 55.33 33.95
C ASN A 387 -19.56 54.64 32.62
N TRP A 388 -19.88 53.35 32.68
CA TRP A 388 -20.32 52.55 31.53
C TRP A 388 -21.32 51.46 31.93
N THR A 389 -22.05 50.92 30.96
CA THR A 389 -22.89 49.73 31.19
C THR A 389 -22.01 48.50 31.37
N LYS A 390 -22.34 47.63 32.34
CA LYS A 390 -21.62 46.37 32.58
C LYS A 390 -21.54 45.55 31.28
N ASN A 391 -20.34 45.13 30.91
CA ASN A 391 -20.13 44.29 29.75
C ASN A 391 -20.04 42.82 30.20
N ALA A 392 -21.04 42.02 29.86
CA ALA A 392 -21.12 40.60 30.24
C ALA A 392 -19.98 39.72 29.68
N SER A 393 -19.23 40.21 28.68
CA SER A 393 -18.10 39.51 28.08
C SER A 393 -16.73 39.97 28.61
N ALA A 394 -16.71 40.96 29.51
CA ALA A 394 -15.48 41.52 30.06
C ALA A 394 -14.98 40.72 31.28
N GLN A 395 -13.69 40.38 31.28
CA GLN A 395 -12.98 40.03 32.51
C GLN A 395 -12.57 41.31 33.26
N GLY A 396 -12.28 42.38 32.53
CA GLY A 396 -11.92 43.68 33.06
C GLY A 396 -11.97 44.77 31.98
N TYR A 397 -11.52 45.97 32.31
CA TYR A 397 -11.59 47.13 31.43
C TYR A 397 -10.25 47.86 31.33
N ILE A 398 -10.00 48.45 30.16
CA ILE A 398 -8.94 49.43 29.96
C ILE A 398 -9.60 50.79 29.76
N VAL A 399 -9.19 51.77 30.57
CA VAL A 399 -9.61 53.16 30.43
C VAL A 399 -8.43 53.96 29.90
N GLU A 400 -8.68 54.73 28.86
CA GLU A 400 -7.72 55.62 28.23
C GLU A 400 -8.23 57.06 28.21
N MET A 401 -7.31 58.00 28.34
CA MET A 401 -7.57 59.43 28.26
C MET A 401 -6.75 60.01 27.11
N TYR A 402 -7.34 60.93 26.35
CA TYR A 402 -6.64 61.62 25.27
C TYR A 402 -5.76 62.73 25.86
N LYS A 403 -4.43 62.62 25.68
CA LYS A 403 -3.43 63.58 26.16
C LYS A 403 -2.27 63.65 25.17
N GLY A 404 -1.82 64.87 24.85
CA GLY A 404 -0.65 65.07 23.97
C GLY A 404 -0.82 64.44 22.60
N ARG A 405 -1.99 64.65 21.97
CA ARG A 405 -2.38 64.10 20.65
C ARG A 405 -2.40 62.56 20.56
N LYS A 406 -2.37 61.85 21.69
CA LYS A 406 -2.49 60.38 21.73
C LYS A 406 -3.40 59.89 22.86
N TRP A 407 -3.86 58.66 22.74
CA TRP A 407 -4.59 57.97 23.81
C TRP A 407 -3.60 57.33 24.78
N VAL A 408 -3.76 57.61 26.07
CA VAL A 408 -2.89 57.08 27.13
C VAL A 408 -3.72 56.26 28.09
N ARG A 409 -3.24 55.05 28.43
CA ARG A 409 -3.88 54.20 29.45
C ARG A 409 -3.79 54.88 30.81
N VAL A 410 -4.95 55.14 31.41
CA VAL A 410 -5.07 55.73 32.75
C VAL A 410 -5.57 54.74 33.79
N ALA A 411 -6.14 53.61 33.37
CA ALA A 411 -6.46 52.50 34.26
C ALA A 411 -6.49 51.15 33.53
N LYS A 412 -6.13 50.10 34.27
CA LYS A 412 -6.45 48.70 33.96
C LYS A 412 -7.25 48.15 35.15
N ILE A 413 -8.52 47.89 34.92
CA ILE A 413 -9.46 47.42 35.93
C ILE A 413 -9.61 45.92 35.76
N THR A 414 -9.25 45.13 36.77
CA THR A 414 -9.22 43.66 36.69
C THR A 414 -10.55 43.00 37.08
N ASN A 415 -11.45 43.74 37.73
CA ASN A 415 -12.78 43.27 38.08
C ASN A 415 -13.82 43.71 37.02
N GLY A 416 -14.35 42.75 36.27
CA GLY A 416 -15.37 42.98 35.24
C GLY A 416 -16.70 43.54 35.76
N ASN A 417 -16.93 43.50 37.07
CA ASN A 417 -18.11 44.11 37.70
C ASN A 417 -17.95 45.62 37.95
N THR A 418 -16.74 46.16 37.90
CA THR A 418 -16.51 47.61 38.06
C THR A 418 -16.99 48.37 36.82
N THR A 419 -17.93 49.28 37.02
CA THR A 419 -18.59 50.07 35.94
C THR A 419 -18.27 51.56 35.99
N THR A 420 -17.28 51.96 36.80
CA THR A 420 -16.90 53.36 37.01
C THR A 420 -15.39 53.51 37.18
N PHE A 421 -14.89 54.69 36.82
CA PHE A 421 -13.52 55.13 37.07
C PHE A 421 -13.49 56.64 37.32
N ARG A 422 -12.86 57.06 38.42
CA ARG A 422 -12.61 58.49 38.71
C ARG A 422 -11.18 58.85 38.33
N LYS A 423 -11.01 59.81 37.42
CA LYS A 423 -9.71 60.42 37.15
C LYS A 423 -9.58 61.74 37.90
N ALA A 424 -8.70 61.77 38.90
CA ALA A 424 -8.33 62.97 39.64
C ALA A 424 -7.10 63.68 39.03
N GLY A 425 -6.81 64.89 39.52
CA GLY A 425 -5.64 65.69 39.11
C GLY A 425 -5.81 66.32 37.72
N LEU A 426 -7.03 66.69 37.37
CA LEU A 426 -7.36 67.37 36.12
C LEU A 426 -7.39 68.89 36.34
N ALA A 427 -7.06 69.67 35.31
CA ALA A 427 -7.16 71.13 35.38
C ALA A 427 -8.64 71.56 35.40
N LYS A 428 -8.93 72.64 36.14
CA LYS A 428 -10.26 73.24 36.20
C LYS A 428 -10.72 73.74 34.83
N ASN A 429 -12.04 73.74 34.61
CA ASN A 429 -12.66 74.23 33.37
C ASN A 429 -12.01 73.69 32.07
N THR A 430 -11.54 72.45 32.07
CA THR A 430 -10.78 71.85 30.96
C THR A 430 -11.50 70.61 30.41
N THR A 431 -11.57 70.49 29.09
CA THR A 431 -12.22 69.37 28.40
C THR A 431 -11.26 68.20 28.23
N TYR A 432 -11.71 67.02 28.62
CA TYR A 432 -10.99 65.75 28.46
C TYR A 432 -11.83 64.75 27.68
N LYS A 433 -11.16 63.90 26.90
CA LYS A 433 -11.78 62.77 26.20
C LYS A 433 -11.32 61.47 26.84
N PHE A 434 -12.26 60.57 27.10
CA PHE A 434 -12.02 59.23 27.63
C PHE A 434 -12.56 58.19 26.66
N ARG A 435 -11.92 57.02 26.65
CA ARG A 435 -12.47 55.83 26.00
C ARG A 435 -12.22 54.59 26.86
N VAL A 436 -13.18 53.67 26.83
CA VAL A 436 -13.19 52.44 27.63
C VAL A 436 -13.36 51.26 26.68
N ARG A 437 -12.57 50.19 26.86
CA ARG A 437 -12.77 48.91 26.19
C ARG A 437 -12.73 47.77 27.18
N ALA A 438 -13.56 46.75 26.94
CA ALA A 438 -13.47 45.48 27.66
C ALA A 438 -12.24 44.68 27.21
N TYR A 439 -11.68 43.92 28.14
CA TYR A 439 -10.68 42.90 27.84
C TYR A 439 -11.05 41.55 28.45
N HIS A 440 -10.54 40.48 27.86
CA HIS A 440 -10.61 39.12 28.40
C HIS A 440 -9.30 38.38 28.08
N MET A 441 -8.73 37.68 29.06
CA MET A 441 -7.52 36.91 28.86
C MET A 441 -7.80 35.60 28.12
N SER A 442 -6.93 35.25 27.18
CA SER A 442 -6.89 33.98 26.48
C SER A 442 -5.50 33.40 26.66
N GLY A 443 -5.31 32.62 27.72
CA GLY A 443 -3.98 32.31 28.23
C GLY A 443 -3.28 33.59 28.69
N LYS A 444 -2.04 33.82 28.22
CA LYS A 444 -1.25 35.02 28.53
C LYS A 444 -1.62 36.24 27.67
N THR A 445 -2.46 36.07 26.64
CA THR A 445 -2.80 37.14 25.69
C THR A 445 -4.11 37.83 26.06
N ALA A 446 -4.09 39.16 26.21
CA ALA A 446 -5.30 39.95 26.38
C ALA A 446 -6.01 40.16 25.04
N LEU A 447 -7.27 39.76 24.96
CA LEU A 447 -8.17 40.06 23.86
C LEU A 447 -9.01 41.28 24.22
N TYR A 448 -9.39 42.06 23.22
CA TYR A 448 -10.04 43.33 23.47
C TYR A 448 -11.23 43.56 22.54
N GLY A 449 -12.28 44.15 23.12
CA GLY A 449 -13.42 44.64 22.36
C GLY A 449 -13.16 46.03 21.79
N ASN A 450 -14.16 46.54 21.06
CA ASN A 450 -14.15 47.91 20.56
C ASN A 450 -14.40 48.91 21.70
N TYR A 451 -13.84 50.11 21.54
CA TYR A 451 -14.00 51.19 22.51
C TYR A 451 -15.42 51.78 22.48
N GLY A 452 -15.88 52.24 23.64
CA GLY A 452 -16.87 53.30 23.76
C GLY A 452 -16.17 54.56 24.28
N SER A 453 -16.56 55.74 23.78
CA SER A 453 -15.86 57.00 24.04
C SER A 453 -16.80 58.06 24.60
N VAL A 454 -16.26 58.99 25.38
CA VAL A 454 -16.99 60.14 25.93
C VAL A 454 -16.07 61.34 26.07
N SER A 455 -16.62 62.55 26.00
CA SER A 455 -15.90 63.78 26.36
C SER A 455 -16.61 64.49 27.50
N GLY A 456 -15.86 65.18 28.36
CA GLY A 456 -16.40 65.95 29.47
C GLY A 456 -15.49 67.07 29.90
N LYS A 457 -16.07 68.14 30.44
CA LYS A 457 -15.36 69.29 31.00
C LYS A 457 -15.41 69.24 32.53
N THR A 458 -14.29 69.48 33.20
CA THR A 458 -14.24 69.68 34.66
C THR A 458 -15.04 70.90 35.07
N ALA A 459 -15.49 70.94 36.33
CA ALA A 459 -16.26 72.06 36.85
C ALA A 459 -15.39 73.34 36.95
N VAL A 460 -16.06 74.50 37.00
CA VAL A 460 -15.41 75.81 37.14
C VAL A 460 -15.08 76.11 38.61
N LYS A 461 -15.97 75.72 39.53
CA LYS A 461 -15.84 75.90 40.97
C LYS A 461 -15.62 74.56 41.66
#